data_AF-A0A8C3JUC2-F1
#
_entry.id   AF-A0A8C3JUC2-F1
#
_cell.length_a   1.000
_cell.length_b   1.000
_cell.length_c   1.000
_cell.angle_alpha   90.00
_cell.angle_beta   90.00
_cell.angle_gamma   90.00
#
_symmetry.space_group_name_H-M   'P 1'
#
loop_
_entity.id
_entity.type
_entity.pdbx_description
1 polymer ?
#
loop_
_entity_poly.entity_id
_entity_poly.type
_entity_poly.pdbx_seq_one_letter_code
_entity_poly.pdbx_strand_id
1 'polypeptide(L)'
;MSRTCSWWLQGALCMECIGGLRNRNKLLLFPGIKLRPYQVEGVKWMVQCYKVQHGCILGDEMGLGKTCQTISLLLYLTKEVTNKDKFLILCPLSVLSNWKEELERFAPGLSFVTYVGSKEERPKLQQNLKEQSHFHAVLTTYEICLKDAAFLKFFNWAALVVDEAHRLKNQSSLLYKTLSEFSVGFSLLLTGTPIQNSLQELYSLLSVVEPDIFPREQAKEFVDYYQAIEKESEPAKELHSLLQPFLLRRVKSEVAAELPKKVEVVLYHGMSALQRKYYKAILMKDLDAFESETGRKVTLQNVLIQLRKCVAHPYLFNGVEPEPFEIGDHIVEASGKLCLLDKLLSFLYAGYVMLG
;
A
#
# COMPACT_ATOMS: atom_id res chain seq x y z
N MET A 1 13.30 -28.03 29.82
CA MET A 1 12.19 -27.26 29.23
C MET A 1 12.80 -25.98 28.67
N SER A 2 12.81 -25.65 27.39
CA SER A 2 12.22 -26.25 26.17
C SER A 2 13.18 -26.00 24.99
N ARG A 3 13.35 -27.03 24.15
CA ARG A 3 14.20 -27.06 22.94
C ARG A 3 13.41 -26.59 21.70
N THR A 4 12.86 -25.38 21.69
CA THR A 4 12.06 -24.87 20.55
C THR A 4 12.65 -23.63 19.85
N CYS A 5 13.79 -23.11 20.29
CA CYS A 5 14.32 -21.82 19.83
C CYS A 5 15.22 -21.86 18.57
N SER A 6 15.39 -22.99 17.88
CA SER A 6 16.53 -23.19 16.95
C SER A 6 16.20 -23.06 15.45
N TRP A 7 14.94 -23.22 15.02
CA TRP A 7 14.66 -23.40 13.59
C TRP A 7 14.73 -22.11 12.76
N TRP A 8 14.26 -20.98 13.29
CA TRP A 8 14.31 -19.66 12.63
C TRP A 8 15.73 -19.18 12.34
N LEU A 9 16.63 -19.39 13.31
CA LEU A 9 18.04 -19.00 13.23
C LEU A 9 18.83 -19.91 12.28
N GLN A 10 18.42 -21.18 12.14
CA GLN A 10 19.05 -22.12 11.20
C GLN A 10 18.71 -21.84 9.73
N GLY A 11 17.52 -21.30 9.44
CA GLY A 11 17.18 -20.81 8.09
C GLY A 11 18.00 -19.58 7.64
N ALA A 12 18.44 -18.76 8.59
CA ALA A 12 19.26 -17.57 8.33
C ALA A 12 20.76 -17.88 8.08
N LEU A 13 21.21 -19.12 8.30
CA LEU A 13 22.64 -19.49 8.24
C LEU A 13 23.18 -19.81 6.83
N CYS A 14 22.36 -19.76 5.78
CA CYS A 14 22.83 -19.88 4.39
C CYS A 14 23.29 -18.52 3.81
N MET A 15 24.12 -17.77 4.56
CA MET A 15 24.53 -16.40 4.22
C MET A 15 25.95 -16.26 3.65
N GLU A 16 26.73 -17.34 3.52
CA GLU A 16 28.10 -17.28 2.99
C GLU A 16 28.19 -17.04 1.46
N CYS A 17 27.07 -17.08 0.73
CA CYS A 17 27.02 -16.84 -0.71
C CYS A 17 26.82 -15.36 -1.12
N ILE A 18 26.84 -14.41 -0.18
CA ILE A 18 26.55 -12.98 -0.42
C ILE A 18 27.73 -12.22 -1.06
N GLY A 19 28.93 -12.80 -1.07
CA GLY A 19 30.15 -12.18 -1.60
C GLY A 19 30.45 -12.48 -3.07
N GLY A 20 29.65 -12.00 -4.03
CA GLY A 20 29.82 -12.47 -5.41
C GLY A 20 29.30 -11.63 -6.57
N LEU A 21 29.22 -10.30 -6.49
CA LEU A 21 28.87 -9.46 -7.66
C LEU A 21 29.71 -8.18 -7.74
N ARG A 22 31.03 -8.33 -7.94
CA ARG A 22 31.86 -7.24 -8.46
C ARG A 22 31.63 -7.14 -9.99
N ASN A 23 31.18 -5.96 -10.44
CA ASN A 23 31.23 -5.47 -11.83
C ASN A 23 30.24 -6.00 -12.89
N ARG A 24 28.93 -5.76 -12.73
CA ARG A 24 27.97 -5.72 -13.87
C ARG A 24 26.95 -4.57 -13.77
N ASN A 25 27.42 -3.31 -13.70
CA ASN A 25 26.54 -2.13 -13.73
C ASN A 25 25.78 -1.94 -15.07
N LYS A 26 26.15 -2.65 -16.14
CA LYS A 26 25.51 -2.52 -17.47
C LYS A 26 24.17 -3.26 -17.63
N LEU A 27 23.79 -4.15 -16.72
CA LEU A 27 22.61 -5.02 -16.92
C LEU A 27 21.25 -4.37 -16.59
N LEU A 28 21.26 -3.21 -15.91
CA LEU A 28 20.05 -2.53 -15.41
C LEU A 28 19.69 -1.26 -16.20
N LEU A 29 20.38 -0.99 -17.31
CA LEU A 29 20.10 0.15 -18.19
C LEU A 29 19.13 -0.31 -19.28
N PHE A 30 17.84 -0.23 -18.98
CA PHE A 30 16.79 -0.37 -19.99
C PHE A 30 16.60 0.96 -20.72
N PRO A 31 16.50 0.97 -22.06
CA PRO A 31 16.26 2.21 -22.80
C PRO A 31 14.93 2.82 -22.35
N GLY A 32 14.99 3.98 -21.70
CA GLY A 32 13.81 4.73 -21.22
C GLY A 32 13.69 4.90 -19.70
N ILE A 33 14.38 4.09 -18.89
CA ILE A 33 14.36 4.23 -17.41
C ILE A 33 15.69 4.79 -16.91
N LYS A 34 15.67 6.01 -16.37
CA LYS A 34 16.81 6.57 -15.62
C LYS A 34 16.56 6.44 -14.13
N LEU A 35 17.03 5.34 -13.55
CA LEU A 35 16.94 5.10 -12.11
C LEU A 35 17.90 6.02 -11.33
N ARG A 36 17.45 6.52 -10.18
CA ARG A 36 18.30 7.18 -9.18
C ARG A 36 19.26 6.15 -8.54
N PRO A 37 20.41 6.57 -7.97
CA PRO A 37 21.39 5.65 -7.38
C PRO A 37 20.78 4.66 -6.37
N TYR A 38 19.96 5.16 -5.43
CA TYR A 38 19.27 4.29 -4.46
C TYR A 38 18.31 3.31 -5.16
N GLN A 39 17.63 3.72 -6.22
CA GLN A 39 16.72 2.82 -6.96
C GLN A 39 17.51 1.69 -7.63
N VAL A 40 18.70 1.98 -8.17
CA VAL A 40 19.59 0.94 -8.72
C VAL A 40 20.00 -0.06 -7.65
N GLU A 41 20.34 0.41 -6.44
CA GLU A 41 20.66 -0.47 -5.31
C GLU A 41 19.46 -1.33 -4.90
N GLY A 42 18.25 -0.77 -4.88
CA GLY A 42 17.04 -1.52 -4.55
C GLY A 42 16.72 -2.59 -5.58
N VAL A 43 16.90 -2.30 -6.87
CA VAL A 43 16.75 -3.30 -7.93
C VAL A 43 17.80 -4.41 -7.83
N LYS A 44 19.06 -4.06 -7.56
CA LYS A 44 20.13 -5.06 -7.34
C LYS A 44 19.81 -5.97 -6.16
N TRP A 45 19.31 -5.40 -5.06
CA TRP A 45 18.89 -6.15 -3.89
C TRP A 45 17.75 -7.13 -4.24
N MET A 46 16.69 -6.67 -4.90
CA MET A 46 15.58 -7.56 -5.32
C MET A 46 16.05 -8.67 -6.29
N VAL A 47 16.96 -8.37 -7.22
CA VAL A 47 17.57 -9.37 -8.10
C VAL A 47 18.35 -10.41 -7.31
N GLN A 48 19.04 -10.00 -6.24
CA GLN A 48 19.74 -10.94 -5.35
C GLN A 48 18.75 -11.85 -4.62
N CYS A 49 17.65 -11.30 -4.09
CA CYS A 49 16.59 -12.10 -3.46
C CYS A 49 16.06 -13.18 -4.42
N TYR A 50 15.77 -12.78 -5.66
CA TYR A 50 15.34 -13.70 -6.71
C TYR A 50 16.37 -14.82 -6.98
N LYS A 51 17.66 -14.49 -7.08
CA LYS A 51 18.72 -15.48 -7.34
C LYS A 51 18.88 -16.50 -6.23
N VAL A 52 18.65 -16.08 -4.99
CA VAL A 52 18.68 -16.96 -3.80
C VAL A 52 17.33 -17.68 -3.61
N GLN A 53 16.35 -17.46 -4.49
CA GLN A 53 15.03 -18.09 -4.48
C GLN A 53 14.21 -17.80 -3.23
N HIS A 54 14.33 -16.59 -2.67
CA HIS A 54 13.45 -16.12 -1.61
C HIS A 54 12.69 -14.87 -2.06
N GLY A 55 11.45 -14.69 -1.58
CA GLY A 55 10.68 -13.48 -1.85
C GLY A 55 11.23 -12.26 -1.10
N CYS A 56 10.68 -11.08 -1.35
CA CYS A 56 11.10 -9.86 -0.67
C CYS A 56 9.99 -8.81 -0.51
N ILE A 57 10.22 -7.89 0.42
CA ILE A 57 9.35 -6.76 0.76
C ILE A 57 10.11 -5.47 0.47
N LEU A 58 9.62 -4.69 -0.50
CA LEU A 58 10.12 -3.34 -0.76
C LEU A 58 9.30 -2.34 0.07
N GLY A 59 9.86 -2.01 1.23
CA GLY A 59 9.31 -1.18 2.30
C GLY A 59 9.63 0.32 2.22
N ASP A 60 10.13 0.79 1.07
CA ASP A 60 10.49 2.19 0.84
C ASP A 60 9.33 3.16 1.08
N GLU A 61 9.63 4.34 1.63
CA GLU A 61 8.66 5.42 1.82
C GLU A 61 7.92 5.76 0.52
N MET A 62 6.63 6.08 0.64
CA MET A 62 5.80 6.48 -0.49
C MET A 62 6.42 7.66 -1.25
N GLY A 63 6.52 7.53 -2.58
CA GLY A 63 7.14 8.52 -3.46
C GLY A 63 8.60 8.23 -3.83
N LEU A 64 9.25 7.20 -3.28
CA LEU A 64 10.61 6.81 -3.67
C LEU A 64 10.68 6.00 -4.99
N GLY A 65 9.56 5.76 -5.66
CA GLY A 65 9.50 5.09 -6.97
C GLY A 65 9.59 3.56 -6.87
N LYS A 66 8.79 2.94 -5.98
CA LYS A 66 8.68 1.47 -5.87
C LYS A 66 8.26 0.84 -7.19
N THR A 67 7.23 1.38 -7.85
CA THR A 67 6.73 0.93 -9.16
C THR A 67 7.84 0.86 -10.21
N CYS A 68 8.62 1.94 -10.36
CA CYS A 68 9.75 2.00 -11.30
C CYS A 68 10.85 0.95 -10.99
N GLN A 69 11.16 0.74 -9.70
CA GLN A 69 12.08 -0.32 -9.27
C GLN A 69 11.52 -1.72 -9.60
N THR A 70 10.24 -1.95 -9.35
CA THR A 70 9.57 -3.22 -9.66
C THR A 70 9.52 -3.51 -11.15
N ILE A 71 9.19 -2.53 -11.99
CA ILE A 71 9.20 -2.69 -13.45
C ILE A 71 10.61 -3.04 -13.95
N SER A 72 11.63 -2.38 -13.39
CA SER A 72 13.04 -2.68 -13.71
C SER A 72 13.43 -4.10 -13.32
N LEU A 73 12.92 -4.61 -12.19
CA LEU A 73 13.09 -6.01 -11.81
C LEU A 73 12.38 -6.95 -12.80
N LEU A 74 11.11 -6.71 -13.14
CA LEU A 74 10.36 -7.55 -14.09
C LEU A 74 11.05 -7.63 -15.46
N LEU A 75 11.59 -6.50 -15.95
CA LEU A 75 12.39 -6.44 -17.18
C LEU A 75 13.72 -7.18 -17.09
N TYR A 76 14.30 -7.30 -15.89
CA TYR A 76 15.45 -8.16 -15.66
C TYR A 76 15.02 -9.64 -15.71
N LEU A 77 13.93 -9.98 -15.03
CA LEU A 77 13.41 -11.34 -14.96
C LEU A 77 13.02 -11.88 -16.34
N THR A 78 12.43 -11.08 -17.23
CA THR A 78 12.09 -11.54 -18.60
C THR A 78 13.28 -12.07 -19.40
N LYS A 79 14.51 -11.68 -19.06
CA LYS A 79 15.73 -12.17 -19.72
C LYS A 79 16.24 -13.49 -19.13
N GLU A 80 15.86 -13.79 -17.90
CA GLU A 80 16.32 -14.96 -17.14
C GLU A 80 15.28 -16.09 -17.17
N VAL A 81 13.99 -15.75 -17.23
CA VAL A 81 12.88 -16.72 -17.28
C VAL A 81 12.55 -17.14 -18.71
N THR A 82 11.87 -18.27 -18.86
CA THR A 82 11.43 -18.76 -20.17
C THR A 82 10.19 -17.98 -20.65
N ASN A 83 9.91 -17.96 -21.95
CA ASN A 83 8.69 -17.31 -22.48
C ASN A 83 7.36 -17.89 -21.92
N LYS A 84 7.40 -19.05 -21.25
CA LYS A 84 6.24 -19.67 -20.61
C LYS A 84 5.93 -19.05 -19.25
N ASP A 85 6.92 -18.44 -18.62
CA ASP A 85 6.84 -17.87 -17.29
C ASP A 85 6.10 -16.53 -17.33
N LYS A 86 5.04 -16.40 -16.54
CA LYS A 86 4.19 -15.19 -16.49
C LYS A 86 4.34 -14.49 -15.15
N PHE A 87 4.13 -13.18 -15.15
CA PHE A 87 4.10 -12.36 -13.93
C PHE A 87 2.68 -11.92 -13.60
N LEU A 88 2.32 -11.96 -12.31
CA LEU A 88 1.06 -11.43 -11.82
C LEU A 88 1.33 -10.16 -11.02
N ILE A 89 0.70 -9.06 -11.40
CA ILE A 89 0.76 -7.79 -10.68
C ILE A 89 -0.62 -7.49 -10.11
N LEU A 90 -0.70 -7.45 -8.78
CA LEU A 90 -1.90 -7.10 -8.02
C LEU A 90 -1.74 -5.71 -7.44
N CYS A 91 -2.69 -4.82 -7.74
CA CYS A 91 -2.69 -3.47 -7.20
C CYS A 91 -4.11 -3.00 -6.84
N PRO A 92 -4.27 -1.97 -5.99
CA PRO A 92 -5.55 -1.32 -5.79
C PRO A 92 -6.11 -0.76 -7.10
N LEU A 93 -7.44 -0.79 -7.26
CA LEU A 93 -8.10 -0.23 -8.45
C LEU A 93 -7.72 1.23 -8.72
N SER A 94 -7.49 2.02 -7.66
CA SER A 94 -7.13 3.44 -7.76
C SER A 94 -5.76 3.71 -8.40
N VAL A 95 -4.85 2.74 -8.41
CA VAL A 95 -3.49 2.88 -8.97
C VAL A 95 -3.27 2.05 -10.23
N LEU A 96 -4.30 1.35 -10.71
CA LEU A 96 -4.19 0.47 -11.86
C LEU A 96 -3.87 1.23 -13.15
N SER A 97 -4.45 2.42 -13.35
CA SER A 97 -4.12 3.29 -14.49
C SER A 97 -2.67 3.74 -14.43
N ASN A 98 -2.18 4.13 -13.24
CA ASN A 98 -0.78 4.51 -13.04
C ASN A 98 0.17 3.35 -13.36
N TRP A 99 -0.14 2.14 -12.89
CA TRP A 99 0.65 0.94 -13.24
C TRP A 99 0.69 0.69 -14.74
N LYS A 100 -0.45 0.83 -15.42
CA LYS A 100 -0.54 0.68 -16.88
C LYS A 100 0.34 1.71 -17.60
N GLU A 101 0.21 2.99 -17.26
CA GLU A 101 1.00 4.07 -17.86
C GLU A 101 2.50 3.90 -17.59
N GLU A 102 2.88 3.50 -16.38
CA GLU A 102 4.27 3.23 -16.04
C GLU A 102 4.83 2.02 -16.79
N LEU A 103 4.06 0.94 -16.95
CA LEU A 103 4.48 -0.23 -17.74
C LEU A 103 4.66 0.14 -19.22
N GLU A 104 3.74 0.90 -19.82
CA GLU A 104 3.84 1.37 -21.20
C GLU A 104 5.05 2.31 -21.40
N ARG A 105 5.31 3.19 -20.43
CA ARG A 105 6.40 4.15 -20.47
C ARG A 105 7.77 3.52 -20.25
N PHE A 106 7.90 2.69 -19.23
CA PHE A 106 9.18 2.17 -18.75
C PHE A 106 9.54 0.81 -19.33
N ALA A 107 8.55 0.04 -19.78
CA ALA A 107 8.73 -1.30 -20.31
C ALA A 107 7.98 -1.51 -21.65
N PRO A 108 8.23 -0.70 -22.70
CA PRO A 108 7.50 -0.80 -23.98
C PRO A 108 7.67 -2.16 -24.69
N GLY A 109 8.75 -2.91 -24.38
CA GLY A 109 8.97 -4.27 -24.90
C GLY A 109 8.30 -5.39 -24.08
N LEU A 110 7.74 -5.07 -22.92
CA LEU A 110 7.06 -6.03 -22.05
C LEU A 110 5.58 -6.10 -22.47
N SER A 111 5.19 -7.16 -23.19
CA SER A 111 3.77 -7.42 -23.43
C SER A 111 3.06 -7.71 -22.10
N PHE A 112 2.05 -6.93 -21.75
CA PHE A 112 1.23 -7.12 -20.56
C PHE A 112 -0.26 -6.99 -20.90
N VAL A 113 -1.11 -7.63 -20.10
CA VAL A 113 -2.56 -7.57 -20.24
C VAL A 113 -3.17 -6.98 -18.98
N THR A 114 -3.98 -5.94 -19.12
CA THR A 114 -4.80 -5.42 -18.04
C THR A 114 -6.04 -6.29 -17.90
N TYR A 115 -6.06 -7.17 -16.91
CA TYR A 115 -7.18 -8.07 -16.64
C TYR A 115 -8.18 -7.39 -15.70
N VAL A 116 -9.01 -6.53 -16.29
CA VAL A 116 -10.15 -5.87 -15.65
C VAL A 116 -11.36 -5.92 -16.57
N GLY A 117 -12.56 -5.77 -16.02
CA GLY A 117 -13.77 -5.68 -16.83
C GLY A 117 -15.02 -6.22 -16.15
N SER A 118 -16.15 -6.01 -16.82
CA SER A 118 -17.46 -6.50 -16.40
C SER A 118 -17.52 -8.03 -16.42
N LYS A 119 -18.56 -8.61 -15.82
CA LYS A 119 -18.76 -10.08 -15.82
C LYS A 119 -18.91 -10.65 -17.24
N GLU A 120 -19.34 -9.84 -18.20
CA GLU A 120 -19.57 -10.23 -19.60
C GLU A 120 -18.29 -10.11 -20.45
N GLU A 121 -17.40 -9.18 -20.10
CA GLU A 121 -16.14 -8.94 -20.81
C GLU A 121 -15.05 -9.96 -20.40
N ARG A 122 -14.99 -10.32 -19.11
CA ARG A 122 -13.94 -11.20 -18.58
C ARG A 122 -13.85 -12.57 -19.25
N PRO A 123 -14.96 -13.28 -19.58
CA PRO A 123 -14.87 -14.54 -20.32
C PRO A 123 -14.12 -14.43 -21.66
N LYS A 124 -14.31 -13.32 -22.39
CA LYS A 124 -13.58 -13.06 -23.64
C LYS A 124 -12.09 -12.82 -23.38
N LEU A 125 -11.77 -12.05 -22.34
CA LEU A 125 -10.37 -11.83 -21.92
C LEU A 125 -9.69 -13.14 -21.49
N GLN A 126 -10.39 -14.01 -20.76
CA GLN A 126 -9.89 -15.31 -20.34
C GLN A 126 -9.59 -16.22 -21.53
N GLN A 127 -10.48 -16.23 -22.52
CA GLN A 127 -10.27 -16.99 -23.76
C GLN A 127 -9.03 -16.46 -24.50
N ASN A 128 -8.95 -15.14 -24.72
CA ASN A 128 -7.80 -14.52 -25.38
C ASN A 128 -6.49 -14.83 -24.65
N LEU A 129 -6.48 -14.79 -23.31
CA LEU A 129 -5.29 -15.10 -22.50
C LEU A 129 -4.89 -16.58 -22.57
N LYS A 130 -5.84 -17.51 -22.77
CA LYS A 130 -5.52 -18.94 -22.98
C LYS A 130 -4.94 -19.20 -24.36
N GLU A 131 -5.43 -18.48 -25.37
CA GLU A 131 -5.00 -18.61 -26.77
C GLU A 131 -3.67 -17.86 -27.03
N GLN A 132 -3.44 -16.74 -26.33
CA GLN A 132 -2.22 -15.95 -26.43
C GLN A 132 -1.08 -16.57 -25.62
N SER A 133 -0.14 -17.23 -26.31
CA SER A 133 1.10 -17.71 -25.71
C SER A 133 2.09 -16.60 -25.35
N HIS A 134 1.96 -15.39 -25.94
CA HIS A 134 3.00 -14.36 -26.00
C HIS A 134 2.75 -13.08 -25.16
N PHE A 135 2.13 -13.17 -23.98
CA PHE A 135 2.17 -12.07 -22.99
C PHE A 135 3.16 -12.39 -21.86
N HIS A 136 3.69 -11.39 -21.16
CA HIS A 136 4.63 -11.59 -20.04
C HIS A 136 3.97 -11.35 -18.70
N ALA A 137 3.10 -10.34 -18.59
CA ALA A 137 2.50 -9.94 -17.33
C ALA A 137 0.98 -9.79 -17.39
N VAL A 138 0.31 -10.07 -16.28
CA VAL A 138 -1.10 -9.77 -16.05
C VAL A 138 -1.19 -8.74 -14.94
N LEU A 139 -1.80 -7.59 -15.24
CA LEU A 139 -2.10 -6.54 -14.27
C LEU A 139 -3.58 -6.63 -13.88
N THR A 140 -3.88 -6.84 -12.60
CA THR A 140 -5.25 -6.92 -12.10
C THR A 140 -5.40 -6.34 -10.71
N THR A 141 -6.63 -6.34 -10.21
CA THR A 141 -7.01 -5.84 -8.88
C THR A 141 -7.30 -6.97 -7.91
N TYR A 142 -7.27 -6.66 -6.62
CA TYR A 142 -7.58 -7.61 -5.55
C TYR A 142 -8.96 -8.24 -5.70
N GLU A 143 -9.97 -7.44 -6.03
CA GLU A 143 -11.36 -7.87 -6.14
C GLU A 143 -11.56 -8.82 -7.33
N ILE A 144 -10.87 -8.56 -8.44
CA ILE A 144 -10.94 -9.42 -9.63
C ILE A 144 -10.13 -10.70 -9.40
N CYS A 145 -8.98 -10.61 -8.74
CA CYS A 145 -8.20 -11.77 -8.35
C CYS A 145 -9.02 -12.75 -7.50
N LEU A 146 -9.83 -12.24 -6.58
CA LEU A 146 -10.72 -13.06 -5.75
C LEU A 146 -11.85 -13.70 -6.57
N LYS A 147 -12.51 -12.92 -7.44
CA LYS A 147 -13.65 -13.39 -8.25
C LYS A 147 -13.24 -14.47 -9.25
N ASP A 148 -12.09 -14.30 -9.87
CA ASP A 148 -11.62 -15.14 -10.97
C ASP A 148 -10.39 -15.97 -10.57
N ALA A 149 -10.24 -16.26 -9.28
CA ALA A 149 -9.12 -17.02 -8.73
C ALA A 149 -8.90 -18.36 -9.43
N ALA A 150 -9.98 -19.08 -9.75
CA ALA A 150 -9.91 -20.37 -10.43
C ALA A 150 -9.24 -20.27 -11.82
N PHE A 151 -9.46 -19.16 -12.53
CA PHE A 151 -8.80 -18.90 -13.81
C PHE A 151 -7.33 -18.51 -13.61
N LEU A 152 -7.05 -17.62 -12.66
CA LEU A 152 -5.67 -17.16 -12.42
C LEU A 152 -4.74 -18.25 -11.88
N LYS A 153 -5.28 -19.24 -11.16
CA LYS A 153 -4.54 -20.45 -10.73
C LYS A 153 -4.11 -21.37 -11.86
N PHE A 154 -4.70 -21.23 -13.04
CA PHE A 154 -4.31 -22.03 -14.20
C PHE A 154 -2.86 -21.75 -14.63
N PHE A 155 -2.36 -20.55 -14.35
CA PHE A 155 -1.01 -20.15 -14.70
C PHE A 155 -0.04 -20.45 -13.56
N ASN A 156 1.17 -20.90 -13.91
CA ASN A 156 2.31 -20.91 -13.01
C ASN A 156 2.99 -19.55 -13.09
N TRP A 157 2.99 -18.82 -11.98
CA TRP A 157 3.52 -17.46 -11.93
C TRP A 157 4.99 -17.50 -11.54
N ALA A 158 5.87 -17.02 -12.41
CA ALA A 158 7.28 -16.89 -12.06
C ALA A 158 7.51 -15.77 -11.04
N ALA A 159 6.71 -14.72 -11.09
CA ALA A 159 6.70 -13.68 -10.07
C ALA A 159 5.30 -13.19 -9.75
N LEU A 160 5.03 -12.98 -8.46
CA LEU A 160 3.86 -12.29 -7.93
C LEU A 160 4.32 -10.95 -7.36
N VAL A 161 3.75 -9.86 -7.86
CA VAL A 161 3.92 -8.51 -7.32
C VAL A 161 2.62 -8.11 -6.64
N VAL A 162 2.70 -7.70 -5.37
CA VAL A 162 1.54 -7.20 -4.61
C VAL A 162 1.82 -5.78 -4.14
N ASP A 163 1.14 -4.81 -4.75
CA ASP A 163 1.25 -3.40 -4.40
C ASP A 163 0.27 -2.98 -3.31
N GLU A 164 0.71 -2.20 -2.33
CA GLU A 164 -0.03 -1.95 -1.10
C GLU A 164 -0.34 -3.24 -0.32
N ALA A 165 0.71 -4.01 -0.05
CA ALA A 165 0.66 -5.33 0.59
C ALA A 165 0.04 -5.35 2.00
N HIS A 166 -0.27 -4.19 2.61
CA HIS A 166 -1.08 -4.10 3.83
C HIS A 166 -2.46 -4.79 3.69
N ARG A 167 -2.91 -5.05 2.45
CA ARG A 167 -4.09 -5.90 2.16
C ARG A 167 -3.92 -7.36 2.59
N LEU A 168 -2.70 -7.84 2.76
CA LEU A 168 -2.35 -9.20 3.19
C LEU A 168 -2.03 -9.30 4.69
N LYS A 169 -2.33 -8.26 5.48
CA LYS A 169 -2.04 -8.22 6.93
C LYS A 169 -2.70 -9.30 7.78
N ASN A 170 -3.67 -10.01 7.23
CA ASN A 170 -4.45 -11.01 7.95
C ASN A 170 -4.46 -12.34 7.18
N GLN A 171 -3.78 -13.34 7.75
CA GLN A 171 -3.72 -14.72 7.23
C GLN A 171 -5.09 -15.38 7.07
N SER A 172 -6.10 -14.96 7.84
CA SER A 172 -7.46 -15.48 7.73
C SER A 172 -8.27 -14.88 6.58
N SER A 173 -7.79 -13.78 5.98
CA SER A 173 -8.49 -13.08 4.90
C SER A 173 -8.62 -13.98 3.66
N LEU A 174 -9.72 -13.79 2.92
CA LEU A 174 -9.96 -14.56 1.70
C LEU A 174 -8.83 -14.36 0.68
N LEU A 175 -8.37 -13.11 0.51
CA LEU A 175 -7.28 -12.77 -0.40
C LEU A 175 -6.00 -13.54 -0.07
N TYR A 176 -5.61 -13.54 1.20
CA TYR A 176 -4.42 -14.27 1.65
C TYR A 176 -4.52 -15.76 1.31
N LYS A 177 -5.64 -16.39 1.67
CA LYS A 177 -5.89 -17.82 1.41
C LYS A 177 -5.86 -18.13 -0.08
N THR A 178 -6.50 -17.30 -0.89
CA THR A 178 -6.50 -17.44 -2.35
C THR A 178 -5.10 -17.36 -2.94
N LEU A 179 -4.29 -16.38 -2.54
CA LEU A 179 -2.92 -16.25 -3.06
C LEU A 179 -1.98 -17.36 -2.58
N SER A 180 -2.21 -17.90 -1.38
CA SER A 180 -1.45 -19.05 -0.87
C SER A 180 -1.67 -20.33 -1.70
N GLU A 181 -2.74 -20.39 -2.50
CA GLU A 181 -3.07 -21.51 -3.37
C GLU A 181 -2.49 -21.35 -4.79
N PHE A 182 -1.83 -20.23 -5.08
CA PHE A 182 -1.25 -19.97 -6.40
C PHE A 182 0.14 -20.59 -6.48
N SER A 183 0.51 -21.14 -7.63
CA SER A 183 1.90 -21.53 -7.89
C SER A 183 2.71 -20.29 -8.24
N VAL A 184 3.57 -19.87 -7.30
CA VAL A 184 4.38 -18.64 -7.41
C VAL A 184 5.85 -18.99 -7.14
N GLY A 185 6.74 -18.63 -8.07
CA GLY A 185 8.19 -18.83 -7.90
C GLY A 185 8.88 -17.74 -7.07
N PHE A 186 8.46 -16.48 -7.21
CA PHE A 186 9.03 -15.35 -6.49
C PHE A 186 7.97 -14.34 -6.08
N SER A 187 7.91 -13.97 -4.80
CA SER A 187 6.94 -13.01 -4.28
C SER A 187 7.62 -11.67 -3.95
N LEU A 188 7.13 -10.58 -4.54
CA LEU A 188 7.53 -9.20 -4.24
C LEU A 188 6.34 -8.44 -3.65
N LEU A 189 6.48 -8.01 -2.40
CA LEU A 189 5.47 -7.20 -1.70
C LEU A 189 5.92 -5.73 -1.64
N LEU A 190 5.07 -4.80 -2.06
CA LEU A 190 5.34 -3.36 -1.98
C LEU A 190 4.49 -2.75 -0.87
N THR A 191 5.10 -1.99 0.03
CA THR A 191 4.36 -1.31 1.09
C THR A 191 5.10 -0.06 1.55
N GLY A 192 4.38 1.04 1.75
CA GLY A 192 4.95 2.26 2.37
C GLY A 192 5.13 2.15 3.89
N THR A 193 4.43 1.20 4.52
CA THR A 193 4.27 1.10 5.98
C THR A 193 4.43 -0.34 6.51
N PRO A 194 5.51 -1.08 6.15
CA PRO A 194 5.69 -2.49 6.51
C PRO A 194 5.65 -2.81 8.02
N ILE A 195 6.06 -1.86 8.89
CA ILE A 195 6.32 -2.14 10.32
C ILE A 195 5.30 -1.45 11.25
N GLN A 196 4.37 -0.65 10.73
CA GLN A 196 3.65 0.32 11.58
C GLN A 196 2.44 -0.22 12.37
N ASN A 197 1.93 -1.42 12.07
CA ASN A 197 0.59 -1.81 12.52
C ASN A 197 0.52 -2.99 13.52
N SER A 198 1.42 -3.98 13.45
CA SER A 198 1.59 -5.07 14.45
C SER A 198 2.67 -6.07 14.02
N LEU A 199 3.25 -6.81 14.97
CA LEU A 199 4.10 -7.98 14.67
C LEU A 199 3.33 -9.07 13.88
N GLN A 200 2.03 -9.20 14.15
CA GLN A 200 1.16 -10.13 13.43
C GLN A 200 1.02 -9.80 11.94
N GLU A 201 0.89 -8.50 11.60
CA GLU A 201 0.85 -8.05 10.20
C GLU A 201 2.17 -8.33 9.50
N LEU A 202 3.29 -8.00 10.15
CA LEU A 202 4.62 -8.26 9.61
C LEU A 202 4.83 -9.76 9.34
N TYR A 203 4.50 -10.61 10.31
CA TYR A 203 4.60 -12.06 10.15
C TYR A 203 3.73 -12.57 9.00
N SER A 204 2.53 -12.02 8.85
CA SER A 204 1.65 -12.36 7.72
C SER A 204 2.31 -12.05 6.37
N LEU A 205 3.02 -10.93 6.24
CA LEU A 205 3.75 -10.61 5.01
C LEU A 205 4.95 -11.55 4.77
N LEU A 206 5.69 -11.87 5.83
CA LEU A 206 6.82 -12.81 5.75
C LEU A 206 6.36 -14.20 5.31
N SER A 207 5.25 -14.70 5.85
CA SER A 207 4.66 -15.99 5.46
C SER A 207 4.21 -16.05 3.99
N VAL A 208 3.97 -14.91 3.33
CA VAL A 208 3.66 -14.86 1.87
C VAL A 208 4.94 -14.86 1.04
N VAL A 209 5.98 -14.20 1.55
CA VAL A 209 7.27 -14.07 0.90
C VAL A 209 8.07 -15.36 0.97
N GLU A 210 8.04 -16.02 2.12
CA GLU A 210 8.85 -17.19 2.43
C GLU A 210 8.08 -18.14 3.37
N PRO A 211 7.12 -18.91 2.84
CA PRO A 211 6.25 -19.78 3.64
C PRO A 211 7.01 -20.92 4.32
N ASP A 212 8.13 -21.37 3.77
CA ASP A 212 8.93 -22.48 4.30
C ASP A 212 9.68 -22.08 5.57
N ILE A 213 10.19 -20.84 5.61
CA ILE A 213 10.84 -20.28 6.82
C ILE A 213 9.81 -19.74 7.79
N PHE A 214 8.71 -19.14 7.31
CA PHE A 214 7.65 -18.55 8.14
C PHE A 214 6.30 -19.26 8.00
N PRO A 215 6.15 -20.50 8.50
CA PRO A 215 4.88 -21.22 8.52
C PRO A 215 3.76 -20.44 9.21
N ARG A 216 2.54 -20.52 8.69
CA ARG A 216 1.40 -19.74 9.20
C ARG A 216 1.03 -20.11 10.64
N GLU A 217 1.23 -21.37 10.99
CA GLU A 217 0.89 -21.97 12.27
C GLU A 217 1.72 -21.38 13.41
N GLN A 218 2.93 -20.89 13.10
CA GLN A 218 3.88 -20.36 14.07
C GLN A 218 3.74 -18.84 14.30
N ALA A 219 2.77 -18.19 13.65
CA ALA A 219 2.56 -16.75 13.79
C ALA A 219 2.36 -16.32 15.25
N LYS A 220 1.60 -17.11 16.02
CA LYS A 220 1.34 -16.82 17.43
C LYS A 220 2.61 -16.91 18.27
N GLU A 221 3.42 -17.95 18.07
CA GLU A 221 4.68 -18.14 18.80
C GLU A 221 5.66 -16.99 18.52
N PHE A 222 5.76 -16.57 17.25
CA PHE A 222 6.56 -15.43 16.85
C PHE A 222 6.10 -14.14 17.53
N VAL A 223 4.79 -13.86 17.49
CA VAL A 223 4.24 -12.65 18.12
C VAL A 223 4.45 -12.69 19.63
N ASP A 224 4.12 -13.80 20.30
CA ASP A 224 4.29 -13.93 21.75
C ASP A 224 5.76 -13.76 22.15
N TYR A 225 6.71 -14.30 21.38
CA TYR A 225 8.15 -14.15 21.61
C TYR A 225 8.61 -12.70 21.51
N TYR A 226 8.28 -11.99 20.42
CA TYR A 226 8.74 -10.62 20.21
C TYR A 226 7.88 -9.56 20.92
N GLN A 227 6.66 -9.89 21.34
CA GLN A 227 5.75 -9.01 22.08
C GLN A 227 5.99 -9.04 23.59
N ALA A 228 6.43 -10.17 24.15
CA ALA A 228 6.74 -10.31 25.58
C ALA A 228 8.00 -9.56 26.01
N ILE A 229 8.73 -8.97 25.07
CA ILE A 229 10.00 -8.31 25.32
C ILE A 229 9.74 -6.80 25.36
N GLU A 230 9.60 -6.25 26.58
CA GLU A 230 9.62 -4.81 26.79
C GLU A 230 10.97 -4.22 26.34
N LYS A 231 10.93 -3.29 25.37
CA LYS A 231 11.78 -2.10 25.12
C LYS A 231 13.30 -2.12 25.41
N GLU A 232 13.95 -3.26 25.64
CA GLU A 232 15.41 -3.38 25.79
C GLU A 232 16.06 -4.03 24.56
N SER A 233 17.28 -3.57 24.28
CA SER A 233 17.81 -3.35 22.93
C SER A 233 18.20 -4.58 22.10
N GLU A 234 18.23 -5.78 22.66
CA GLU A 234 18.83 -6.95 21.99
C GLU A 234 17.85 -7.68 21.05
N PRO A 235 16.61 -7.96 21.45
CA PRO A 235 15.67 -8.69 20.59
C PRO A 235 15.12 -7.84 19.44
N ALA A 236 15.15 -6.51 19.57
CA ALA A 236 14.87 -5.61 18.45
C ALA A 236 15.97 -5.66 17.38
N LYS A 237 17.25 -5.75 17.78
CA LYS A 237 18.36 -5.97 16.84
C LYS A 237 18.29 -7.35 16.20
N GLU A 238 17.91 -8.36 16.96
CA GLU A 238 17.68 -9.72 16.45
C GLU A 238 16.57 -9.71 15.39
N LEU A 239 15.41 -9.12 15.70
CA LEU A 239 14.32 -8.96 14.75
C LEU A 239 14.77 -8.19 13.51
N HIS A 240 15.50 -7.08 13.67
CA HIS A 240 16.05 -6.34 12.54
C HIS A 240 17.00 -7.19 11.69
N SER A 241 17.84 -8.02 12.32
CA SER A 241 18.77 -8.91 11.62
C SER A 241 18.04 -10.02 10.87
N LEU A 242 16.95 -10.54 11.45
CA LEU A 242 16.07 -11.53 10.81
C LEU A 242 15.33 -10.94 9.60
N LEU A 243 14.92 -9.66 9.68
CA LEU A 243 14.15 -9.00 8.63
C LEU A 243 15.02 -8.46 7.49
N GLN A 244 16.29 -8.12 7.75
CA GLN A 244 17.21 -7.52 6.78
C GLN A 244 17.26 -8.24 5.42
N PRO A 245 17.30 -9.58 5.35
CA PRO A 245 17.29 -10.29 4.07
C PRO A 245 15.99 -10.13 3.30
N PHE A 246 14.85 -10.00 3.98
CA PHE A 246 13.52 -10.00 3.38
C PHE A 246 12.94 -8.59 3.19
N LEU A 247 13.44 -7.58 3.89
CA LEU A 247 12.86 -6.25 3.93
C LEU A 247 13.90 -5.16 3.65
N LEU A 248 13.73 -4.47 2.52
CA LEU A 248 14.45 -3.23 2.23
C LEU A 248 13.56 -2.03 2.52
N ARG A 249 13.97 -1.16 3.44
CA ARG A 249 13.24 0.05 3.81
C ARG A 249 14.16 1.26 3.86
N ARG A 250 13.80 2.31 3.11
CA ARG A 250 14.49 3.61 3.11
C ARG A 250 13.49 4.76 3.23
N VAL A 251 13.91 5.85 3.85
CA VAL A 251 13.10 7.09 3.98
C VAL A 251 13.65 8.22 3.12
N LYS A 252 12.82 9.19 2.75
CA LYS A 252 13.23 10.32 1.89
C LYS A 252 14.42 11.10 2.43
N SER A 253 14.51 11.25 3.75
CA SER A 253 15.64 11.93 4.39
C SER A 253 16.99 11.21 4.19
N GLU A 254 16.98 9.90 3.98
CA GLU A 254 18.20 9.10 3.74
C GLU A 254 18.66 9.17 2.29
N VAL A 255 17.72 9.14 1.34
CA VAL A 255 18.04 8.88 -0.08
C VAL A 255 17.75 10.04 -1.02
N ALA A 256 17.02 11.05 -0.55
CA ALA A 256 16.52 12.14 -1.38
C ALA A 256 16.80 13.50 -0.74
N ALA A 257 18.09 13.78 -0.46
CA ALA A 257 18.55 15.06 0.07
C ALA A 257 18.20 16.26 -0.84
N GLU A 258 17.96 16.01 -2.13
CA GLU A 258 17.49 17.02 -3.10
C GLU A 258 16.02 17.42 -2.90
N LEU A 259 15.22 16.61 -2.20
CA LEU A 259 13.81 16.93 -1.96
C LEU A 259 13.71 17.98 -0.83
N PRO A 260 12.89 19.03 -1.00
CA PRO A 260 12.64 19.97 0.08
C PRO A 260 12.02 19.25 1.28
N LYS A 261 12.42 19.64 2.49
CA LYS A 261 11.88 19.06 3.72
C LYS A 261 10.38 19.30 3.80
N LYS A 262 9.61 18.26 4.11
CA LYS A 262 8.18 18.39 4.41
C LYS A 262 8.03 19.26 5.66
N VAL A 263 7.29 20.37 5.55
CA VAL A 263 6.92 21.21 6.70
C VAL A 263 5.48 20.87 7.06
N GLU A 264 5.27 20.34 8.27
CA GLU A 264 3.94 20.10 8.82
C GLU A 264 3.60 21.22 9.80
N VAL A 265 2.52 21.95 9.50
CA VAL A 265 2.00 23.02 10.37
C VAL A 265 0.61 22.63 10.83
N VAL A 266 0.44 22.51 12.15
CA VAL A 266 -0.87 22.27 12.76
C VAL A 266 -1.53 23.61 13.04
N LEU A 267 -2.63 23.89 12.34
CA LEU A 267 -3.40 25.13 12.53
C LEU A 267 -4.61 24.86 13.43
N TYR A 268 -4.59 25.47 14.62
CA TYR A 268 -5.74 25.46 15.52
C TYR A 268 -6.75 26.51 15.08
N HIS A 269 -8.03 26.14 15.05
CA HIS A 269 -9.13 27.02 14.68
C HIS A 269 -10.28 26.92 15.69
N GLY A 270 -11.03 28.01 15.83
CA GLY A 270 -12.26 28.02 16.61
C GLY A 270 -13.41 27.29 15.89
N MET A 271 -14.49 27.05 16.63
CA MET A 271 -15.78 26.64 16.07
C MET A 271 -16.64 27.88 15.79
N SER A 272 -17.44 27.83 14.71
CA SER A 272 -18.46 28.86 14.44
C SER A 272 -19.54 28.90 15.54
N ALA A 273 -20.37 29.94 15.55
CA ALA A 273 -21.52 30.00 16.47
C ALA A 273 -22.46 28.80 16.26
N LEU A 274 -22.73 28.44 15.00
CA LEU A 274 -23.58 27.32 14.64
C LEU A 274 -22.98 25.98 15.07
N GLN A 275 -21.67 25.77 14.82
CA GLN A 275 -20.94 24.58 15.31
C GLN A 275 -21.03 24.46 16.83
N ARG A 276 -20.81 25.55 17.58
CA ARG A 276 -20.90 25.53 19.06
C ARG A 276 -22.30 25.16 19.55
N LYS A 277 -23.35 25.63 18.90
CA LYS A 277 -24.75 25.28 19.22
C LYS A 277 -24.96 23.77 19.07
N TYR A 278 -24.66 23.20 17.90
CA TYR A 278 -24.86 21.77 17.65
C TYR A 278 -23.91 20.88 18.43
N TYR A 279 -22.65 21.31 18.64
CA TYR A 279 -21.70 20.55 19.44
C TYR A 279 -22.19 20.37 20.88
N LYS A 280 -22.74 21.43 21.48
CA LYS A 280 -23.39 21.36 22.81
C LYS A 280 -24.61 20.45 22.80
N ALA A 281 -25.48 20.57 21.80
CA ALA A 281 -26.66 19.71 21.67
C ALA A 281 -26.31 18.21 21.59
N ILE A 282 -25.27 17.86 20.80
CA ILE A 282 -24.77 16.47 20.69
C ILE A 282 -24.27 15.95 22.04
N LEU A 283 -23.52 16.77 22.79
CA LEU A 283 -23.00 16.40 24.11
C LEU A 283 -24.13 16.20 25.13
N MET A 284 -25.13 17.07 25.09
CA MET A 284 -26.31 16.98 25.98
C MET A 284 -27.28 15.86 25.57
N LYS A 285 -27.04 15.20 24.42
CA LYS A 285 -27.97 14.25 23.77
C LYS A 285 -29.36 14.85 23.55
N ASP A 286 -29.38 16.16 23.33
CA ASP A 286 -30.60 16.90 23.07
C ASP A 286 -30.98 16.71 21.60
N LEU A 287 -31.92 15.79 21.37
CA LEU A 287 -32.42 15.42 20.04
C LEU A 287 -33.31 16.52 19.44
N ASP A 288 -33.90 17.36 20.28
CA ASP A 288 -34.88 18.38 19.87
C ASP A 288 -34.19 19.55 19.17
N ALA A 289 -32.91 19.78 19.47
CA ALA A 289 -32.06 20.75 18.78
C ALA A 289 -31.80 20.42 17.29
N PHE A 290 -32.12 19.19 16.86
CA PHE A 290 -31.96 18.71 15.48
C PHE A 290 -33.29 18.56 14.73
N GLU A 291 -34.42 18.92 15.34
CA GLU A 291 -35.73 18.84 14.68
C GLU A 291 -35.87 19.95 13.63
N SER A 292 -35.86 19.55 12.36
CA SER A 292 -36.51 20.30 11.29
C SER A 292 -37.96 19.83 11.13
N GLU A 293 -38.83 20.68 10.59
CA GLU A 293 -40.26 20.41 10.35
C GLU A 293 -40.54 19.11 9.55
N THR A 294 -39.51 18.51 8.96
CA THR A 294 -39.54 17.27 8.16
C THR A 294 -39.31 15.96 8.94
N GLY A 295 -39.23 15.98 10.28
CA GLY A 295 -39.49 14.79 11.13
C GLY A 295 -38.50 13.61 11.06
N ARG A 296 -37.33 13.75 10.43
CA ARG A 296 -36.29 12.70 10.44
C ARG A 296 -35.38 12.83 11.66
N LYS A 297 -35.64 12.03 12.69
CA LYS A 297 -34.78 11.93 13.90
C LYS A 297 -33.37 11.48 13.54
N VAL A 298 -32.37 12.32 13.82
CA VAL A 298 -30.96 11.92 13.78
C VAL A 298 -30.70 10.93 14.93
N THR A 299 -30.46 9.66 14.60
CA THR A 299 -30.08 8.68 15.62
C THR A 299 -28.64 8.97 16.06
N LEU A 300 -28.45 9.44 17.30
CA LEU A 300 -27.12 9.68 17.89
C LEU A 300 -26.41 8.37 18.27
N GLN A 301 -26.37 7.38 17.37
CA GLN A 301 -25.46 6.26 17.50
C GLN A 301 -24.04 6.76 17.19
N ASN A 302 -23.09 6.43 18.07
CA ASN A 302 -21.69 6.83 17.97
C ASN A 302 -21.48 8.36 18.03
N VAL A 303 -21.63 8.93 19.23
CA VAL A 303 -21.45 10.37 19.54
C VAL A 303 -20.15 10.94 18.93
N LEU A 304 -19.06 10.17 18.92
CA LEU A 304 -17.78 10.60 18.34
C LEU A 304 -17.90 10.91 16.84
N ILE A 305 -18.67 10.13 16.08
CA ILE A 305 -18.90 10.40 14.65
C ILE A 305 -19.69 11.70 14.48
N GLN A 306 -20.70 11.94 15.32
CA GLN A 306 -21.51 13.16 15.24
C GLN A 306 -20.70 14.40 15.61
N LEU A 307 -19.87 14.33 16.65
CA LEU A 307 -18.93 15.41 16.99
C LEU A 307 -17.95 15.67 15.83
N ARG A 308 -17.43 14.61 15.19
CA ARG A 308 -16.57 14.75 13.99
C ARG A 308 -17.29 15.44 12.83
N LYS A 309 -18.56 15.10 12.57
CA LYS A 309 -19.39 15.76 11.56
C LYS A 309 -19.56 17.25 11.89
N CYS A 310 -19.94 17.57 13.13
CA CYS A 310 -20.15 18.94 13.58
C CYS A 310 -18.89 19.82 13.41
N VAL A 311 -17.72 19.31 13.82
CA VAL A 311 -16.45 20.03 13.69
C VAL A 311 -15.98 20.11 12.23
N ALA A 312 -16.42 19.20 11.36
CA ALA A 312 -16.17 19.31 9.92
C ALA A 312 -17.05 20.40 9.29
N HIS A 313 -18.38 20.25 9.38
CA HIS A 313 -19.33 21.22 8.86
C HIS A 313 -20.75 20.99 9.44
N PRO A 314 -21.47 22.03 9.92
CA PRO A 314 -22.85 21.87 10.43
C PRO A 314 -23.85 21.34 9.40
N TYR A 315 -23.71 21.69 8.13
CA TYR A 315 -24.65 21.24 7.07
C TYR A 315 -24.56 19.74 6.75
N LEU A 316 -23.63 18.99 7.38
CA LEU A 316 -23.67 17.53 7.35
C LEU A 316 -24.83 16.94 8.16
N PHE A 317 -25.56 17.77 8.92
CA PHE A 317 -26.80 17.43 9.57
C PHE A 317 -27.98 17.91 8.72
N ASN A 318 -28.92 17.01 8.46
CA ASN A 318 -30.13 17.33 7.71
C ASN A 318 -30.92 18.43 8.44
N GLY A 319 -31.46 19.40 7.69
CA GLY A 319 -32.28 20.49 8.24
C GLY A 319 -31.50 21.63 8.89
N VAL A 320 -30.17 21.61 8.85
CA VAL A 320 -29.32 22.70 9.37
C VAL A 320 -28.96 23.72 8.30
N GLU A 321 -28.84 23.27 7.05
CA GLU A 321 -28.61 24.15 5.92
C GLU A 321 -29.90 24.90 5.56
N PRO A 322 -29.87 26.23 5.40
CA PRO A 322 -31.04 26.99 5.01
C PRO A 322 -31.46 26.63 3.57
N GLU A 323 -32.77 26.49 3.34
CA GLU A 323 -33.33 26.41 1.99
C GLU A 323 -33.63 27.82 1.44
N PRO A 324 -33.44 28.07 0.14
CA PRO A 324 -32.92 27.17 -0.88
C PRO A 324 -31.42 26.87 -0.73
N PHE A 325 -31.00 25.67 -1.13
CA PHE A 325 -29.59 25.24 -1.08
C PHE A 325 -28.76 25.97 -2.16
N GLU A 326 -28.32 27.17 -1.83
CA GLU A 326 -27.53 28.04 -2.69
C GLU A 326 -26.06 28.08 -2.25
N ILE A 327 -25.17 28.38 -3.19
CA ILE A 327 -23.75 28.56 -2.88
C ILE A 327 -23.55 30.02 -2.48
N GLY A 328 -23.06 30.25 -1.26
CA GLY A 328 -22.74 31.60 -0.79
C GLY A 328 -21.91 31.63 0.50
N ASP A 329 -21.72 32.84 1.03
CA ASP A 329 -20.88 33.10 2.21
C ASP A 329 -21.33 32.33 3.46
N HIS A 330 -22.64 32.05 3.57
CA HIS A 330 -23.20 31.26 4.66
C HIS A 330 -22.55 29.87 4.82
N ILE A 331 -22.08 29.26 3.72
CA ILE A 331 -21.34 27.98 3.76
C ILE A 331 -20.01 28.16 4.49
N VAL A 332 -19.28 29.23 4.16
CA VAL A 332 -17.98 29.52 4.77
C VAL A 332 -18.18 29.89 6.24
N GLU A 333 -19.08 30.82 6.53
CA GLU A 333 -19.36 31.33 7.89
C GLU A 333 -19.90 30.25 8.84
N ALA A 334 -20.61 29.24 8.32
CA ALA A 334 -21.12 28.13 9.10
C ALA A 334 -20.01 27.25 9.69
N SER A 335 -18.80 27.22 9.13
CA SER A 335 -17.70 26.37 9.60
C SER A 335 -16.42 27.14 9.87
N GLY A 336 -15.92 27.05 11.10
CA GLY A 336 -14.63 27.65 11.46
C GLY A 336 -13.45 27.11 10.64
N LYS A 337 -13.56 25.87 10.12
CA LYS A 337 -12.57 25.30 9.19
C LYS A 337 -12.60 25.99 7.83
N LEU A 338 -13.80 26.23 7.29
CA LEU A 338 -13.93 26.88 5.99
C LEU A 338 -13.54 28.36 6.09
N CYS A 339 -13.88 29.07 7.17
CA CYS A 339 -13.37 30.43 7.40
C CYS A 339 -11.84 30.50 7.41
N LEU A 340 -11.17 29.52 8.03
CA LEU A 340 -9.70 29.47 8.02
C LEU A 340 -9.17 29.11 6.62
N LEU A 341 -9.79 28.12 5.97
CA LEU A 341 -9.40 27.67 4.64
C LEU A 341 -9.53 28.80 3.60
N ASP A 342 -10.60 29.57 3.64
CA ASP A 342 -10.85 30.71 2.75
C ASP A 342 -9.75 31.77 2.85
N LYS A 343 -9.37 32.14 4.08
CA LYS A 343 -8.25 33.06 4.33
C LYS A 343 -6.91 32.48 3.86
N LEU A 344 -6.68 31.19 4.09
CA LEU A 344 -5.46 30.52 3.63
C LEU A 344 -5.38 30.46 2.11
N LEU A 345 -6.46 30.11 1.43
CA LEU A 345 -6.51 30.07 -0.03
C LEU A 345 -6.32 31.46 -0.63
N SER A 346 -6.95 32.49 -0.06
CA SER A 346 -6.74 33.88 -0.47
C SER A 346 -5.28 34.31 -0.34
N PHE A 347 -4.63 33.97 0.78
CA PHE A 347 -3.21 34.24 1.01
C PHE A 347 -2.30 33.47 0.02
N LEU A 348 -2.57 32.17 -0.18
CA LEU A 348 -1.81 31.33 -1.10
C LEU A 348 -1.94 31.77 -2.55
N TYR A 349 -3.15 32.19 -2.97
CA TYR A 349 -3.40 32.70 -4.31
C TYR A 349 -2.69 34.03 -4.53
N ALA A 350 -2.80 34.98 -3.59
CA ALA A 350 -2.07 36.24 -3.67
C ALA A 350 -0.54 36.02 -3.72
N GLY A 351 -0.02 35.10 -2.91
CA GLY A 351 1.39 34.72 -2.94
C GLY A 351 1.84 34.10 -4.26
N TYR A 352 0.99 33.28 -4.90
CA TYR A 352 1.26 32.71 -6.22
C TYR A 352 1.29 33.79 -7.31
N VAL A 353 0.33 34.72 -7.31
CA VAL A 353 0.25 35.83 -8.27
C VAL A 353 1.41 36.82 -8.14
N MET A 354 2.01 36.94 -6.95
CA MET A 354 3.18 37.80 -6.72
C MET A 354 4.52 37.13 -7.09
N LEU A 355 4.55 35.80 -7.25
CA LEU A 355 5.75 35.01 -7.56
C LEU A 355 5.81 34.52 -9.02
N GLY A 356 4.67 34.52 -9.73
CA GLY A 356 4.59 34.29 -11.18
C GLY A 356 4.58 35.61 -11.94
#